data_AF-A0A250DMP4-F1
#
_entry.id   AF-A0A250DMP4-F1
#
_cell.length_a   1.000
_cell.length_b   1.000
_cell.length_c   1.000
_cell.angle_alpha   90.00
_cell.angle_beta   90.00
_cell.angle_gamma   90.00
#
_symmetry.space_group_name_H-M   'P 1'
#
loop_
_entity.id
_entity.type
_entity.pdbx_description
1 polymer ?
#
loop_
_entity_poly.entity_id
_entity_poly.type
_entity_poly.pdbx_seq_one_letter_code
_entity_poly.pdbx_strand_id
1 'polypeptide(L)'
;MSAVLDKPRAKVASAPAKTAVAVRKPETSIADIRAWIVSADEKLEMAYDAAEKGESVDVLLDHICHSVMLEPVRVIHREDLTQADAQHIYDSLFPALACIQGAIKLADGMVLQHTLEEAFELLDTAQTALDPVNEAVRSLAEGGTERDEHSPDHPHAAPIAAPVESERNDEDFDPYCLMLQARDVAEAAFHEDGSDAIWGLHSLIEKTVGKVSAVVEAENATDEDVRNDASADLAGTLAVVNAVNNDTLDNSLLYGVASLIRMAKWQIDTEIDRLARARLERGAA
;
A
#
# COMPACT_ATOMS: atom_id res chain seq x y z
N MET A 1 -89.45 -31.14 8.81
CA MET A 1 -88.35 -31.96 8.24
C MET A 1 -87.13 -31.06 8.06
N SER A 2 -85.99 -31.56 8.54
CA SER A 2 -84.59 -31.17 8.30
C SER A 2 -84.07 -29.78 8.67
N ALA A 3 -83.20 -29.80 9.67
CA ALA A 3 -82.17 -28.82 10.00
C ALA A 3 -80.89 -29.07 9.19
N VAL A 4 -80.10 -28.00 8.94
CA VAL A 4 -78.65 -28.00 8.69
C VAL A 4 -78.16 -26.61 9.20
N LEU A 5 -77.59 -26.43 10.40
CA LEU A 5 -76.23 -26.70 10.91
C LEU A 5 -75.06 -25.98 10.21
N ASP A 6 -74.36 -25.16 11.02
CA ASP A 6 -72.90 -24.94 11.07
C ASP A 6 -72.20 -23.94 10.12
N LYS A 7 -71.82 -22.74 10.62
CA LYS A 7 -70.56 -22.47 11.38
C LYS A 7 -70.21 -20.96 11.41
N PRO A 8 -69.57 -20.46 12.50
CA PRO A 8 -69.11 -19.08 12.63
C PRO A 8 -67.69 -18.90 12.07
N ARG A 9 -67.39 -17.78 11.40
CA ARG A 9 -66.01 -17.39 11.03
C ARG A 9 -65.50 -16.25 11.91
N ALA A 10 -64.26 -16.43 12.35
CA ALA A 10 -63.61 -15.80 13.48
C ALA A 10 -63.14 -14.36 13.25
N LYS A 11 -62.95 -13.66 14.38
CA LYS A 11 -62.19 -12.43 14.57
C LYS A 11 -60.86 -12.46 13.81
N VAL A 12 -60.57 -11.40 13.04
CA VAL A 12 -59.19 -11.02 12.72
C VAL A 12 -58.88 -9.78 13.54
N ALA A 13 -58.06 -9.97 14.57
CA ALA A 13 -57.43 -8.91 15.33
C ALA A 13 -56.45 -8.17 14.41
N SER A 14 -56.55 -6.84 14.32
CA SER A 14 -55.51 -6.04 13.67
C SER A 14 -54.25 -6.08 14.53
N ALA A 15 -53.17 -6.64 14.00
CA ALA A 15 -51.85 -6.60 14.62
C ALA A 15 -51.34 -5.14 14.73
N PRO A 16 -50.57 -4.81 15.78
CA PRO A 16 -50.05 -3.47 15.98
C PRO A 16 -48.96 -3.14 14.96
N ALA A 17 -49.02 -1.92 14.40
CA ALA A 17 -47.98 -1.37 13.56
C ALA A 17 -46.67 -1.31 14.38
N LYS A 18 -45.71 -2.15 14.01
CA LYS A 18 -44.33 -2.03 14.49
C LYS A 18 -43.73 -0.79 13.84
N THR A 19 -43.65 0.30 14.59
CA THR A 19 -42.77 1.42 14.29
C THR A 19 -41.34 0.91 14.37
N ALA A 20 -40.76 0.54 13.23
CA ALA A 20 -39.35 0.24 13.14
C ALA A 20 -38.60 1.57 13.32
N VAL A 21 -38.12 1.81 14.54
CA VAL A 21 -37.07 2.79 14.77
C VAL A 21 -35.83 2.23 14.07
N ALA A 22 -35.53 2.77 12.88
CA ALA A 22 -34.27 2.51 12.22
C ALA A 22 -33.16 3.01 13.17
N VAL A 23 -32.43 2.07 13.75
CA VAL A 23 -31.17 2.36 14.43
C VAL A 23 -30.24 2.85 13.33
N ARG A 24 -30.17 4.17 13.13
CA ARG A 24 -29.15 4.78 12.26
C ARG A 24 -27.81 4.39 12.86
N LYS A 25 -27.00 3.64 12.10
CA LYS A 25 -25.58 3.50 12.43
C LYS A 25 -25.02 4.93 12.56
N PRO A 26 -24.09 5.19 13.50
CA PRO A 26 -23.40 6.48 13.53
C PRO A 26 -22.84 6.74 12.13
N GLU A 27 -23.23 7.87 11.54
CA GLU A 27 -22.74 8.31 10.24
C GLU A 27 -21.27 8.67 10.43
N THR A 28 -20.36 7.85 9.88
CA THR A 28 -18.92 8.15 9.87
C THR A 28 -18.70 9.48 9.16
N SER A 29 -18.02 10.42 9.79
CA SER A 29 -17.71 11.72 9.19
C SER A 29 -16.29 11.76 8.60
N ILE A 30 -16.02 12.73 7.72
CA ILE A 30 -14.64 12.99 7.22
C ILE A 30 -13.68 13.33 8.36
N ALA A 31 -14.17 13.93 9.45
CA ALA A 31 -13.35 14.21 10.62
C ALA A 31 -12.94 12.92 11.35
N ASP A 32 -13.82 11.91 11.40
CA ASP A 32 -13.50 10.60 11.96
C ASP A 32 -12.45 9.88 11.11
N ILE A 33 -12.60 9.92 9.78
CA ILE A 33 -11.64 9.33 8.83
C ILE A 33 -10.25 9.98 8.99
N ARG A 34 -10.21 11.31 9.09
CA ARG A 34 -8.95 12.05 9.38
C ARG A 34 -8.32 11.58 10.67
N ALA A 35 -9.12 11.47 11.74
CA ALA A 35 -8.62 11.02 13.03
C ALA A 35 -8.04 9.60 12.97
N TRP A 36 -8.69 8.68 12.24
CA TRP A 36 -8.16 7.33 12.05
C TRP A 36 -6.84 7.30 11.29
N ILE A 37 -6.72 8.04 10.19
CA ILE A 37 -5.48 8.10 9.41
C ILE A 37 -4.34 8.71 10.25
N VAL A 38 -4.60 9.79 11.00
CA VAL A 38 -3.61 10.42 11.89
C VAL A 38 -3.20 9.47 13.01
N SER A 39 -4.16 8.83 13.69
CA SER A 39 -3.85 7.91 14.77
C SER A 39 -3.11 6.66 14.27
N ALA A 40 -3.33 6.24 13.03
CA ALA A 40 -2.54 5.17 12.43
C ALA A 40 -1.11 5.64 12.14
N ASP A 41 -0.94 6.82 11.55
CA ASP A 41 0.37 7.44 11.28
C ASP A 41 1.20 7.55 12.57
N GLU A 42 0.61 8.09 13.64
CA GLU A 42 1.24 8.17 14.97
C GLU A 42 1.68 6.79 15.51
N LYS A 43 0.90 5.74 15.26
CA LYS A 43 1.24 4.37 15.68
C LYS A 43 2.37 3.77 14.85
N LEU A 44 2.41 4.07 13.55
CA LEU A 44 3.49 3.63 12.67
C LEU A 44 4.80 4.28 13.08
N GLU A 45 4.79 5.58 13.38
CA GLU A 45 5.95 6.30 13.93
C GLU A 45 6.38 5.72 15.29
N MET A 46 5.43 5.42 16.18
CA MET A 46 5.74 4.76 17.46
C MET A 46 6.37 3.37 17.27
N ALA A 47 5.91 2.61 16.28
CA ALA A 47 6.46 1.29 15.98
C ALA A 47 7.86 1.41 15.35
N TYR A 48 8.07 2.42 14.51
CA TYR A 48 9.36 2.74 13.90
C TYR A 48 10.39 3.14 14.95
N ASP A 49 10.06 4.07 15.85
CA ASP A 49 10.91 4.48 16.98
C ASP A 49 11.26 3.31 17.93
N ALA A 50 10.39 2.31 18.00
CA ALA A 50 10.58 1.12 18.85
C ALA A 50 11.32 -0.02 18.16
N ALA A 51 11.46 0.00 16.83
CA ALA A 51 12.16 -1.03 16.08
C ALA A 51 13.66 -0.96 16.36
N GLU A 52 14.33 -2.13 16.44
CA GLU A 52 15.78 -2.14 16.58
C GLU A 52 16.42 -1.85 15.23
N LYS A 53 17.34 -0.88 15.21
CA LYS A 53 17.99 -0.42 13.98
C LYS A 53 18.64 -1.57 13.21
N GLY A 54 18.34 -1.65 11.92
CA GLY A 54 18.88 -2.66 11.02
C GLY A 54 18.13 -4.00 11.04
N GLU A 55 17.06 -4.13 11.82
CA GLU A 55 16.14 -5.26 11.67
C GLU A 55 15.30 -5.14 10.40
N SER A 56 14.80 -6.27 9.89
CA SER A 56 13.99 -6.29 8.68
C SER A 56 12.73 -5.43 8.78
N VAL A 57 12.15 -5.35 9.97
CA VAL A 57 10.95 -4.55 10.22
C VAL A 57 11.23 -3.05 10.22
N ASP A 58 12.42 -2.62 10.69
CA ASP A 58 12.86 -1.22 10.70
C ASP A 58 12.88 -0.62 9.29
N VAL A 59 13.47 -1.33 8.33
CA VAL A 59 13.53 -0.92 6.92
C VAL A 59 12.14 -0.73 6.30
N LEU A 60 11.24 -1.67 6.56
CA LEU A 60 9.90 -1.62 6.01
C LEU A 60 9.07 -0.51 6.68
N LEU A 61 9.27 -0.26 7.97
CA LEU A 61 8.62 0.83 8.70
C LEU A 61 9.11 2.20 8.24
N ASP A 62 10.42 2.36 7.99
CA ASP A 62 10.95 3.59 7.38
C ASP A 62 10.26 3.89 6.05
N HIS A 63 10.13 2.87 5.19
CA HIS A 63 9.45 3.04 3.91
C HIS A 63 7.97 3.43 4.07
N ILE A 64 7.26 2.77 5.00
CA ILE A 64 5.85 3.05 5.26
C ILE A 64 5.69 4.52 5.69
N CYS A 65 6.42 4.95 6.72
CA CYS A 65 6.29 6.29 7.32
C CYS A 65 6.75 7.39 6.35
N HIS A 66 7.91 7.20 5.71
CA HIS A 66 8.55 8.27 4.94
C HIS A 66 8.24 8.26 3.44
N SER A 67 7.57 7.24 2.92
CA SER A 67 7.24 7.16 1.49
C SER A 67 5.76 6.86 1.23
N VAL A 68 5.21 5.81 1.86
CA VAL A 68 3.88 5.31 1.46
C VAL A 68 2.74 6.10 2.12
N MET A 69 2.88 6.44 3.40
CA MET A 69 1.84 7.16 4.17
C MET A 69 1.83 8.67 3.95
N LEU A 70 2.94 9.25 3.50
CA LEU A 70 3.11 10.70 3.38
C LEU A 70 2.03 11.35 2.51
N GLU A 71 1.74 10.78 1.33
CA GLU A 71 0.76 11.36 0.42
C GLU A 71 -0.69 11.23 0.92
N PRO A 72 -1.19 10.03 1.33
CA PRO A 72 -2.50 9.89 1.97
C PRO A 72 -2.72 10.86 3.14
N VAL A 73 -1.74 10.99 4.04
CA VAL A 73 -1.79 11.91 5.17
C VAL A 73 -1.86 13.36 4.70
N ARG A 74 -1.02 13.76 3.73
CA ARG A 74 -1.04 15.13 3.19
C ARG A 74 -2.37 15.49 2.56
N VAL A 75 -2.94 14.60 1.73
CA VAL A 75 -4.15 14.87 0.97
C VAL A 75 -5.37 14.92 1.89
N ILE A 76 -5.51 14.02 2.87
CA ILE A 76 -6.71 13.98 3.73
C ILE A 76 -6.85 15.26 4.58
N HIS A 77 -5.74 15.95 4.89
CA HIS A 77 -5.71 17.19 5.67
C HIS A 77 -6.07 18.44 4.88
N ARG A 78 -6.23 18.35 3.55
CA ARG A 78 -6.63 19.50 2.73
C ARG A 78 -7.99 20.05 3.16
N GLU A 79 -8.11 21.37 3.28
CA GLU A 79 -9.37 22.02 3.62
C GLU A 79 -10.41 21.88 2.50
N ASP A 80 -9.95 21.77 1.26
CA ASP A 80 -10.73 21.68 0.03
C ASP A 80 -10.89 20.24 -0.49
N LEU A 81 -11.00 19.26 0.43
CA LEU A 81 -11.07 17.84 0.08
C LEU A 81 -12.24 17.54 -0.88
N THR A 82 -11.93 16.95 -2.03
CA THR A 82 -12.92 16.55 -3.05
C THR A 82 -13.19 15.05 -3.04
N GLN A 83 -14.22 14.62 -3.77
CA GLN A 83 -14.48 13.19 -4.02
C GLN A 83 -13.30 12.52 -4.75
N ALA A 84 -12.67 13.22 -5.69
CA ALA A 84 -11.50 12.71 -6.41
C ALA A 84 -10.30 12.51 -5.46
N ASP A 85 -10.10 13.42 -4.50
CA ASP A 85 -9.07 13.27 -3.48
C ASP A 85 -9.38 12.07 -2.56
N ALA A 86 -10.64 11.91 -2.13
CA ALA A 86 -11.05 10.77 -1.31
C ALA A 86 -10.82 9.42 -2.02
N GLN A 87 -11.16 9.34 -3.30
CA GLN A 87 -10.87 8.16 -4.13
C GLN A 87 -9.36 7.93 -4.26
N HIS A 88 -8.59 8.99 -4.49
CA HIS A 88 -7.14 8.88 -4.58
C HIS A 88 -6.53 8.35 -3.28
N ILE A 89 -6.99 8.83 -2.12
CA ILE A 89 -6.55 8.31 -0.82
C ILE A 89 -6.96 6.84 -0.66
N TYR A 90 -8.21 6.49 -0.97
CA TYR A 90 -8.71 5.11 -0.93
C TYR A 90 -7.78 4.15 -1.69
N ASP A 91 -7.45 4.48 -2.94
CA ASP A 91 -6.56 3.67 -3.78
C ASP A 91 -5.12 3.64 -3.23
N SER A 92 -4.65 4.77 -2.68
CA SER A 92 -3.28 4.89 -2.14
C SER A 92 -3.09 4.17 -0.81
N LEU A 93 -4.17 3.85 -0.09
CA LEU A 93 -4.10 3.08 1.15
C LEU A 93 -3.88 1.58 0.91
N PHE A 94 -4.16 1.02 -0.28
CA PHE A 94 -3.92 -0.41 -0.55
C PHE A 94 -2.43 -0.80 -0.40
N PRO A 95 -1.47 -0.09 -1.04
CA PRO A 95 -0.06 -0.37 -0.82
C PRO A 95 0.37 -0.17 0.63
N ALA A 96 -0.18 0.82 1.33
CA ALA A 96 0.15 1.08 2.73
C ALA A 96 -0.26 -0.10 3.62
N LEU A 97 -1.52 -0.55 3.50
CA LEU A 97 -2.07 -1.68 4.24
C LEU A 97 -1.28 -2.97 3.97
N ALA A 98 -0.91 -3.21 2.71
CA ALA A 98 -0.06 -4.34 2.34
C ALA A 98 1.33 -4.29 2.99
N CYS A 99 2.00 -3.13 2.97
CA CYS A 99 3.29 -2.96 3.62
C CYS A 99 3.18 -3.16 5.14
N ILE A 100 2.12 -2.63 5.77
CA ILE A 100 1.89 -2.79 7.22
C ILE A 100 1.64 -4.26 7.57
N GLN A 101 0.88 -5.01 6.76
CA GLN A 101 0.75 -6.46 6.97
C GLN A 101 2.08 -7.19 6.85
N GLY A 102 2.91 -6.83 5.87
CA GLY A 102 4.29 -7.33 5.77
C GLY A 102 5.07 -7.04 7.05
N ALA A 103 4.97 -5.81 7.59
CA ALA A 103 5.63 -5.42 8.82
C ALA A 103 5.09 -6.19 10.04
N ILE A 104 3.78 -6.43 10.15
CA ILE A 104 3.17 -7.27 11.19
C ILE A 104 3.77 -8.67 11.17
N LYS A 105 3.97 -9.25 9.98
CA LYS A 105 4.58 -10.58 9.84
C LYS A 105 6.06 -10.60 10.23
N LEU A 106 6.82 -9.59 9.82
CA LEU A 106 8.22 -9.45 10.24
C LEU A 106 8.33 -9.23 11.75
N ALA A 107 7.32 -8.61 12.35
CA ALA A 107 7.22 -8.35 13.78
C ALA A 107 6.66 -9.52 14.60
N ASP A 108 6.44 -10.72 14.03
CA ASP A 108 5.77 -11.82 14.74
C ASP A 108 6.51 -12.19 16.04
N GLY A 109 5.80 -12.08 17.17
CA GLY A 109 6.35 -12.30 18.50
C GLY A 109 7.15 -11.14 19.09
N MET A 110 7.28 -10.02 18.37
CA MET A 110 7.87 -8.77 18.87
C MET A 110 6.83 -7.91 19.59
N VAL A 111 7.31 -7.00 20.44
CA VAL A 111 6.43 -6.09 21.21
C VAL A 111 5.64 -5.14 20.30
N LEU A 112 6.24 -4.74 19.17
CA LEU A 112 5.65 -3.77 18.24
C LEU A 112 4.53 -4.34 17.36
N GLN A 113 4.36 -5.67 17.30
CA GLN A 113 3.33 -6.33 16.48
C GLN A 113 1.93 -5.77 16.79
N HIS A 114 1.57 -5.64 18.06
CA HIS A 114 0.25 -5.16 18.44
C HIS A 114 0.00 -3.71 18.00
N THR A 115 1.02 -2.86 18.08
CA THR A 115 0.94 -1.46 17.60
C THR A 115 0.70 -1.41 16.10
N LEU A 116 1.35 -2.30 15.34
CA LEU A 116 1.15 -2.41 13.90
C LEU A 116 -0.23 -2.95 13.53
N GLU A 117 -0.75 -3.91 14.28
CA GLU A 117 -2.12 -4.42 14.12
C GLU A 117 -3.16 -3.31 14.36
N GLU A 118 -2.97 -2.49 15.41
CA GLU A 118 -3.84 -1.33 15.65
C GLU A 118 -3.76 -0.29 14.53
N ALA A 119 -2.56 0.01 14.02
CA ALA A 119 -2.39 0.92 12.88
C ALA A 119 -3.08 0.38 11.63
N PHE A 120 -2.96 -0.92 11.37
CA PHE A 120 -3.62 -1.61 10.27
C PHE A 120 -5.15 -1.49 10.37
N GLU A 121 -5.73 -1.83 11.53
CA GLU A 121 -7.18 -1.76 11.74
C GLU A 121 -7.74 -0.34 11.53
N LEU A 122 -7.01 0.68 11.96
CA LEU A 122 -7.39 2.08 11.77
C LEU A 122 -7.39 2.47 10.29
N LEU A 123 -6.34 2.09 9.54
CA LEU A 123 -6.25 2.40 8.11
C LEU A 123 -7.23 1.60 7.27
N ASP A 124 -7.50 0.34 7.62
CA ASP A 124 -8.49 -0.51 6.94
C ASP A 124 -9.90 0.05 7.15
N THR A 125 -10.19 0.51 8.37
CA THR A 125 -11.44 1.21 8.70
C THR A 125 -11.55 2.53 7.92
N ALA A 126 -10.47 3.32 7.85
CA ALA A 126 -10.43 4.57 7.10
C ALA A 126 -10.62 4.34 5.59
N GLN A 127 -9.94 3.35 5.02
CA GLN A 127 -10.09 2.96 3.63
C GLN A 127 -11.54 2.54 3.34
N THR A 128 -12.12 1.64 4.15
CA THR A 128 -13.52 1.23 3.99
C THR A 128 -14.49 2.43 4.05
N ALA A 129 -14.20 3.42 4.89
CA ALA A 129 -15.03 4.62 5.01
C ALA A 129 -14.85 5.63 3.86
N LEU A 130 -13.72 5.57 3.14
CA LEU A 130 -13.44 6.38 1.96
C LEU A 130 -14.03 5.82 0.66
N ASP A 131 -14.70 4.66 0.71
CA ASP A 131 -15.42 4.10 -0.44
C ASP A 131 -16.40 5.15 -1.01
N PRO A 132 -16.43 5.41 -2.34
CA PRO A 132 -17.35 6.34 -3.01
C PRO A 132 -18.83 6.09 -2.74
N VAL A 133 -19.21 4.89 -2.28
CA VAL A 133 -20.59 4.62 -1.88
C VAL A 133 -20.96 5.22 -0.52
N ASN A 134 -19.98 5.64 0.27
CA ASN A 134 -20.16 6.25 1.58
C ASN A 134 -20.76 7.68 1.46
N GLU A 135 -21.75 7.97 2.29
CA GLU A 135 -22.46 9.26 2.31
C GLU A 135 -21.53 10.44 2.67
N ALA A 136 -20.54 10.21 3.54
CA ALA A 136 -19.55 11.22 3.89
C ALA A 136 -18.73 11.67 2.69
N VAL A 137 -18.30 10.72 1.86
CA VAL A 137 -17.54 11.01 0.63
C VAL A 137 -18.43 11.67 -0.41
N ARG A 138 -19.67 11.18 -0.60
CA ARG A 138 -20.65 11.79 -1.53
C ARG A 138 -21.02 13.22 -1.18
N SER A 139 -20.90 13.60 0.09
CA SER A 139 -21.15 14.97 0.54
C SER A 139 -20.02 15.96 0.18
N LEU A 140 -18.84 15.46 -0.22
CA LEU A 140 -17.73 16.28 -0.71
C LEU A 140 -18.03 16.85 -2.10
N ALA A 141 -17.36 17.94 -2.44
CA ALA A 141 -17.42 18.49 -3.79
C ALA A 141 -16.88 17.47 -4.81
N GLU A 142 -17.55 17.32 -5.95
CA GLU A 142 -17.20 16.34 -6.99
C GLU A 142 -15.82 16.59 -7.63
N GLY A 143 -15.22 17.78 -7.43
CA GLY A 143 -13.97 18.16 -8.08
C GLY A 143 -14.19 18.42 -9.57
N GLY A 144 -14.66 19.62 -9.91
CA GLY A 144 -14.90 20.04 -11.29
C GLY A 144 -13.64 20.57 -11.98
N THR A 145 -13.45 20.16 -13.24
CA THR A 145 -12.50 20.72 -14.21
C THR A 145 -12.89 22.16 -14.59
N GLU A 146 -12.74 23.11 -13.66
CA GLU A 146 -12.79 24.53 -14.00
C GLU A 146 -11.35 25.07 -14.04
N ARG A 147 -10.59 24.63 -15.06
CA ARG A 147 -9.53 25.47 -15.60
C ARG A 147 -10.17 26.37 -16.64
N ASP A 148 -10.30 27.64 -16.26
CA ASP A 148 -10.60 28.76 -17.14
C ASP A 148 -9.93 28.60 -18.51
N GLU A 149 -10.76 28.63 -19.54
CA GLU A 149 -10.39 28.82 -20.93
C GLU A 149 -9.74 30.19 -21.09
N HIS A 150 -8.43 30.33 -20.90
CA HIS A 150 -7.55 31.30 -21.61
C HIS A 150 -6.07 31.17 -21.19
N SER A 151 -5.33 30.26 -21.83
CA SER A 151 -3.93 30.48 -22.21
C SER A 151 -3.48 29.41 -23.22
N PRO A 152 -2.99 29.78 -24.40
CA PRO A 152 -2.35 28.86 -25.33
C PRO A 152 -0.90 28.69 -24.89
N ASP A 153 -0.55 27.56 -24.28
CA ASP A 153 0.75 26.88 -24.35
C ASP A 153 0.80 25.78 -23.26
N HIS A 154 0.29 24.60 -23.60
CA HIS A 154 0.57 23.37 -22.88
C HIS A 154 1.61 22.55 -23.67
N PRO A 155 2.85 22.39 -23.19
CA PRO A 155 3.60 21.20 -23.50
C PRO A 155 3.11 20.05 -22.61
N HIS A 156 2.98 18.90 -23.26
CA HIS A 156 2.73 17.53 -22.80
C HIS A 156 2.73 17.22 -21.29
N ALA A 157 1.77 16.37 -20.92
CA ALA A 157 1.73 15.59 -19.68
C ALA A 157 3.13 15.12 -19.27
N ALA A 158 3.58 15.57 -18.10
CA ALA A 158 4.78 15.07 -17.48
C ALA A 158 4.53 13.64 -16.98
N PRO A 159 5.51 12.72 -17.13
CA PRO A 159 5.47 11.42 -16.48
C PRO A 159 5.38 11.59 -14.96
N ILE A 160 4.77 10.61 -14.30
CA ILE A 160 4.66 10.46 -12.84
C ILE A 160 5.97 10.95 -12.21
N ALA A 161 5.87 12.01 -11.40
CA ALA A 161 7.02 12.66 -10.80
C ALA A 161 7.84 11.65 -10.00
N ALA A 162 9.14 11.61 -10.27
CA ALA A 162 10.11 10.94 -9.41
C ALA A 162 9.94 11.44 -7.96
N PRO A 163 10.15 10.59 -6.94
CA PRO A 163 10.05 11.00 -5.55
C PRO A 163 10.96 12.22 -5.32
N VAL A 164 10.36 13.26 -4.75
CA VAL A 164 11.05 14.50 -4.39
C VAL A 164 12.20 14.13 -3.46
N GLU A 165 13.41 14.57 -3.83
CA GLU A 165 14.61 14.51 -3.00
C GLU A 165 14.36 15.29 -1.70
N SER A 166 13.75 14.66 -0.70
CA SER A 166 13.94 15.11 0.68
C SER A 166 15.38 14.76 1.02
N GLU A 167 16.07 15.64 1.73
CA GLU A 167 17.37 15.39 2.35
C GLU A 167 17.22 14.21 3.33
N ARG A 168 17.27 12.98 2.80
CA ARG A 168 17.20 11.73 3.54
C ARG A 168 18.49 11.61 4.34
N ASN A 169 18.38 11.25 5.61
CA ASN A 169 19.52 10.71 6.33
C ASN A 169 20.10 9.55 5.49
N ASP A 170 21.42 9.56 5.27
CA ASP A 170 22.19 8.57 4.50
C ASP A 170 22.19 7.17 5.16
N GLU A 171 21.04 6.62 5.53
CA GLU A 171 20.86 5.19 5.76
C GLU A 171 20.29 4.61 4.45
N ASP A 172 21.12 4.60 3.39
CA ASP A 172 20.82 3.88 2.14
C ASP A 172 20.61 2.40 2.46
N PHE A 173 19.36 1.96 2.48
CA PHE A 173 19.04 0.54 2.67
C PHE A 173 19.71 -0.29 1.57
N ASP A 174 20.39 -1.37 1.93
CA ASP A 174 21.04 -2.24 0.95
C ASP A 174 19.98 -2.95 0.07
N PRO A 175 20.04 -2.83 -1.28
CA PRO A 175 19.17 -3.57 -2.20
C PRO A 175 19.10 -5.07 -1.91
N TYR A 176 20.19 -5.66 -1.41
CA TYR A 176 20.24 -7.06 -1.02
C TYR A 176 19.35 -7.35 0.20
N CYS A 177 19.38 -6.50 1.23
CA CYS A 177 18.50 -6.61 2.40
C CYS A 177 17.02 -6.50 2.02
N LEU A 178 16.67 -5.55 1.14
CA LEU A 178 15.30 -5.40 0.63
C LEU A 178 14.81 -6.66 -0.09
N MET A 179 15.70 -7.31 -0.85
CA MET A 179 15.35 -8.55 -1.56
C MET A 179 15.23 -9.76 -0.63
N LEU A 180 16.03 -9.83 0.45
CA LEU A 180 15.84 -10.84 1.50
C LEU A 180 14.49 -10.67 2.19
N GLN A 181 14.08 -9.43 2.48
CA GLN A 181 12.76 -9.15 3.06
C GLN A 181 11.63 -9.53 2.09
N ALA A 182 11.78 -9.22 0.79
CA ALA A 182 10.81 -9.61 -0.22
C ALA A 182 10.64 -11.13 -0.29
N ARG A 183 11.74 -11.88 -0.12
CA ARG A 183 11.70 -13.34 -0.03
C ARG A 183 10.92 -13.79 1.21
N ASP A 184 11.27 -13.27 2.38
CA ASP A 184 10.66 -13.69 3.65
C ASP A 184 9.16 -13.38 3.69
N VAL A 185 8.72 -12.23 3.13
CA VAL A 185 7.30 -11.89 2.99
C VAL A 185 6.59 -12.82 2.01
N ALA A 186 7.24 -13.22 0.91
CA ALA A 186 6.66 -14.20 -0.03
C ALA A 186 6.54 -15.60 0.60
N GLU A 187 7.49 -16.01 1.45
CA GLU A 187 7.41 -17.26 2.22
C GLU A 187 6.26 -17.21 3.23
N ALA A 188 6.09 -16.09 3.93
CA ALA A 188 4.96 -15.87 4.82
C ALA A 188 3.62 -15.96 4.07
N ALA A 189 3.52 -15.33 2.90
CA ALA A 189 2.32 -15.41 2.05
C ALA A 189 2.00 -16.86 1.63
N PHE A 190 3.04 -17.66 1.34
CA PHE A 190 2.85 -19.08 1.04
C PHE A 190 2.34 -19.85 2.26
N HIS A 191 2.83 -19.54 3.46
CA HIS A 191 2.34 -20.20 4.67
C HIS A 191 0.89 -19.86 5.00
N GLU A 192 0.39 -18.69 4.62
CA GLU A 192 -1.02 -18.32 4.81
C GLU A 192 -1.96 -19.01 3.80
N ASP A 193 -1.64 -18.94 2.51
CA ASP A 193 -2.55 -19.40 1.45
C ASP A 193 -2.26 -20.83 0.96
N GLY A 194 -1.05 -21.34 1.18
CA GLY A 194 -0.60 -22.64 0.67
C GLY A 194 -0.55 -22.74 -0.86
N SER A 195 -0.48 -21.61 -1.56
CA SER A 195 -0.58 -21.53 -3.02
C SER A 195 0.74 -21.85 -3.72
N ASP A 196 0.73 -22.85 -4.61
CA ASP A 196 1.89 -23.21 -5.46
C ASP A 196 2.40 -22.00 -6.28
N ALA A 197 1.50 -21.08 -6.66
CA ALA A 197 1.88 -19.87 -7.38
C ALA A 197 2.75 -18.94 -6.50
N ILE A 198 2.42 -18.82 -5.21
CA ILE A 198 3.21 -18.04 -4.25
C ILE A 198 4.56 -18.71 -4.02
N TRP A 199 4.62 -20.03 -3.92
CA TRP A 199 5.91 -20.74 -3.83
C TRP A 199 6.77 -20.54 -5.09
N GLY A 200 6.14 -20.49 -6.26
CA GLY A 200 6.80 -20.12 -7.51
C GLY A 200 7.38 -18.70 -7.48
N LEU A 201 6.63 -17.73 -6.95
CA LEU A 201 7.11 -16.36 -6.75
C LEU A 201 8.27 -16.31 -5.76
N HIS A 202 8.13 -16.97 -4.60
CA HIS A 202 9.20 -17.07 -3.60
C HIS A 202 10.50 -17.59 -4.22
N SER A 203 10.42 -18.69 -5.00
CA SER A 203 11.58 -19.26 -5.68
C SER A 203 12.20 -18.31 -6.72
N LEU A 204 11.37 -17.53 -7.43
CA LEU A 204 11.85 -16.51 -8.38
C LEU A 204 12.55 -15.34 -7.66
N ILE A 205 12.00 -14.91 -6.53
CA ILE A 205 12.59 -13.86 -5.68
C ILE A 205 13.92 -14.34 -5.13
N GLU A 206 14.01 -15.56 -4.60
CA GLU A 206 15.27 -16.16 -4.12
C GLU A 206 16.35 -16.21 -5.22
N LYS A 207 15.97 -16.54 -6.44
CA LYS A 207 16.90 -16.48 -7.59
C LYS A 207 17.35 -15.04 -7.87
N THR A 208 16.46 -14.07 -7.73
CA THR A 208 16.75 -12.64 -7.95
C THR A 208 17.64 -12.07 -6.85
N VAL A 209 17.46 -12.50 -5.59
CA VAL A 209 18.36 -12.20 -4.47
C VAL A 209 19.81 -12.52 -4.83
N GLY A 210 20.06 -13.70 -5.43
CA GLY A 210 21.41 -14.08 -5.85
C GLY A 210 22.05 -13.13 -6.88
N LYS A 211 21.23 -12.49 -7.74
CA LYS A 211 21.72 -11.50 -8.71
C LYS A 211 21.98 -10.14 -8.08
N VAL A 212 21.14 -9.74 -7.14
CA VAL A 212 21.35 -8.51 -6.37
C VAL A 212 22.56 -8.64 -5.43
N SER A 213 22.79 -9.81 -4.84
CA SER A 213 24.01 -10.09 -4.06
C SER A 213 25.28 -9.86 -4.88
N ALA A 214 25.28 -10.27 -6.16
CA ALA A 214 26.42 -10.05 -7.05
C ALA A 214 26.68 -8.55 -7.33
N VAL A 215 25.66 -7.69 -7.24
CA VAL A 215 25.81 -6.24 -7.33
C VAL A 215 26.51 -5.67 -6.10
N VAL A 216 26.17 -6.17 -4.91
CA VAL A 216 26.77 -5.73 -3.64
C VAL A 216 28.23 -6.18 -3.54
N GLU A 217 28.54 -7.38 -4.03
CA GLU A 217 29.92 -7.92 -4.08
C GLU A 217 30.80 -7.25 -5.15
N ALA A 218 30.22 -6.50 -6.09
CA ALA A 218 30.95 -5.86 -7.17
C ALA A 218 31.71 -4.60 -6.68
N GLU A 219 32.99 -4.78 -6.35
CA GLU A 219 33.88 -3.75 -5.80
C GLU A 219 34.22 -2.59 -6.78
N ASN A 220 33.92 -2.70 -8.08
CA ASN A 220 34.35 -1.72 -9.09
C ASN A 220 33.22 -1.17 -9.96
N ALA A 221 33.38 0.10 -10.37
CA ALA A 221 32.54 0.84 -11.30
C ALA A 221 32.41 0.22 -12.71
N THR A 222 33.17 -0.84 -13.02
CA THR A 222 33.15 -1.55 -14.31
C THR A 222 32.08 -2.64 -14.41
N ASP A 223 31.41 -2.98 -13.31
CA ASP A 223 30.30 -3.94 -13.30
C ASP A 223 28.95 -3.24 -13.56
N GLU A 224 28.93 -2.38 -14.59
CA GLU A 224 27.70 -1.76 -15.11
C GLU A 224 26.77 -2.84 -15.69
N ASP A 225 27.34 -3.85 -16.35
CA ASP A 225 26.60 -5.00 -16.89
C ASP A 225 25.91 -5.81 -15.77
N VAL A 226 26.59 -6.05 -14.65
CA VAL A 226 26.01 -6.78 -13.49
C VAL A 226 24.84 -6.01 -12.88
N ARG A 227 24.97 -4.68 -12.76
CA ARG A 227 23.89 -3.81 -12.26
C ARG A 227 22.71 -3.76 -13.21
N ASN A 228 22.97 -3.61 -14.52
CA ASN A 228 21.93 -3.62 -15.55
C ASN A 228 21.19 -4.96 -15.59
N ASP A 229 21.91 -6.08 -15.50
CA ASP A 229 21.32 -7.41 -15.43
C ASP A 229 20.42 -7.54 -14.19
N ALA A 230 20.92 -7.19 -13.00
CA ALA A 230 20.13 -7.22 -11.77
C ALA A 230 18.88 -6.32 -11.85
N SER A 231 19.01 -5.12 -12.42
CA SER A 231 17.87 -4.21 -12.64
C SER A 231 16.82 -4.80 -13.58
N ALA A 232 17.25 -5.45 -14.66
CA ALA A 232 16.36 -6.12 -15.61
C ALA A 232 15.64 -7.32 -14.97
N ASP A 233 16.34 -8.11 -14.16
CA ASP A 233 15.72 -9.23 -13.43
C ASP A 233 14.74 -8.75 -12.36
N LEU A 234 15.05 -7.66 -11.64
CA LEU A 234 14.10 -7.05 -10.70
C LEU A 234 12.85 -6.55 -11.42
N ALA A 235 12.98 -5.94 -12.59
CA ALA A 235 11.84 -5.55 -13.41
C ALA A 235 10.99 -6.76 -13.83
N GLY A 236 11.65 -7.85 -14.25
CA GLY A 236 10.99 -9.10 -14.63
C GLY A 236 10.25 -9.73 -13.46
N THR A 237 10.90 -9.85 -12.31
CA THR A 237 10.31 -10.42 -11.09
C THR A 237 9.14 -9.57 -10.60
N LEU A 238 9.27 -8.24 -10.60
CA LEU A 238 8.17 -7.34 -10.26
C LEU A 238 6.96 -7.51 -11.20
N ALA A 239 7.21 -7.65 -12.51
CA ALA A 239 6.14 -7.87 -13.48
C ALA A 239 5.40 -9.19 -13.22
N VAL A 240 6.13 -10.26 -12.88
CA VAL A 240 5.53 -11.56 -12.56
C VAL A 240 4.73 -11.50 -11.25
N VAL A 241 5.27 -10.86 -10.20
CA VAL A 241 4.54 -10.67 -8.93
C VAL A 241 3.23 -9.92 -9.17
N ASN A 242 3.27 -8.81 -9.91
CA ASN A 242 2.06 -8.03 -10.22
C ASN A 242 1.05 -8.83 -11.04
N ALA A 243 1.50 -9.60 -12.04
CA ALA A 243 0.60 -10.42 -12.86
C ALA A 243 -0.06 -11.52 -12.02
N VAL A 244 0.72 -12.26 -11.23
CA VAL A 244 0.19 -13.33 -10.38
C VAL A 244 -0.76 -12.76 -9.33
N ASN A 245 -0.41 -11.63 -8.73
CA ASN A 245 -1.24 -11.05 -7.68
C ASN A 245 -2.55 -10.48 -8.23
N ASN A 246 -2.48 -9.65 -9.28
CA ASN A 246 -3.66 -8.96 -9.83
C ASN A 246 -4.60 -9.91 -10.58
N ASP A 247 -4.06 -10.93 -11.25
CA ASP A 247 -4.88 -11.80 -12.12
C ASP A 247 -5.42 -13.03 -11.39
N THR A 248 -4.79 -13.45 -10.28
CA THR A 248 -5.03 -14.80 -9.71
C THR A 248 -5.30 -14.84 -8.22
N LEU A 249 -4.53 -14.11 -7.40
CA LEU A 249 -4.52 -14.33 -5.94
C LEU A 249 -5.16 -13.20 -5.14
N ASP A 250 -4.95 -11.94 -5.54
CA ASP A 250 -5.30 -10.74 -4.76
C ASP A 250 -4.84 -10.85 -3.28
N ASN A 251 -3.61 -11.32 -3.09
CA ASN A 251 -2.99 -11.46 -1.79
C ASN A 251 -2.28 -10.16 -1.42
N SER A 252 -2.60 -9.64 -0.24
CA SER A 252 -2.09 -8.35 0.22
C SER A 252 -0.58 -8.35 0.51
N LEU A 253 -0.02 -9.46 1.01
CA LEU A 253 1.42 -9.61 1.24
C LEU A 253 2.21 -9.54 -0.07
N LEU A 254 1.65 -10.02 -1.19
CA LEU A 254 2.31 -9.91 -2.49
C LEU A 254 2.43 -8.47 -3.00
N TYR A 255 1.55 -7.55 -2.58
CA TYR A 255 1.77 -6.11 -2.82
C TYR A 255 2.93 -5.57 -1.99
N GLY A 256 3.12 -6.05 -0.75
CA GLY A 256 4.29 -5.74 0.08
C GLY A 256 5.60 -6.21 -0.57
N VAL A 257 5.60 -7.45 -1.08
CA VAL A 257 6.71 -8.01 -1.87
C VAL A 257 7.02 -7.13 -3.09
N ALA A 258 5.99 -6.71 -3.84
CA ALA A 258 6.16 -5.85 -5.01
C ALA A 258 6.79 -4.50 -4.65
N SER A 259 6.44 -3.91 -3.51
CA SER A 259 7.01 -2.65 -3.03
C SER A 259 8.49 -2.80 -2.68
N LEU A 260 8.89 -3.84 -1.97
CA LEU A 260 10.28 -4.12 -1.62
C LEU A 260 11.16 -4.31 -2.87
N ILE A 261 10.67 -5.08 -3.85
CA ILE A 261 11.36 -5.28 -5.14
C ILE A 261 11.52 -3.95 -5.90
N ARG A 262 10.49 -3.10 -5.89
CA ARG A 262 10.52 -1.78 -6.53
C ARG A 262 11.58 -0.88 -5.90
N MET A 263 11.70 -0.88 -4.58
CA MET A 263 12.73 -0.11 -3.86
C MET A 263 14.14 -0.60 -4.22
N ALA A 264 14.38 -1.91 -4.15
CA ALA A 264 15.68 -2.49 -4.49
C ALA A 264 16.09 -2.13 -5.93
N LYS A 265 15.14 -2.17 -6.87
CA LYS A 265 15.36 -1.77 -8.26
C LYS A 265 15.72 -0.28 -8.37
N TRP A 266 14.95 0.59 -7.73
CA TRP A 266 15.16 2.03 -7.80
C TRP A 266 16.56 2.43 -7.31
N GLN A 267 17.07 1.79 -6.25
CA GLN A 267 18.42 2.04 -5.75
C GLN A 267 19.49 1.59 -6.76
N ILE A 268 19.35 0.41 -7.36
CA ILE A 268 20.28 -0.08 -8.38
C ILE A 268 20.26 0.84 -9.61
N ASP A 269 19.07 1.26 -10.08
CA ASP A 269 18.92 2.20 -11.20
C ASP A 269 19.61 3.55 -10.91
N THR A 270 19.45 4.05 -9.69
CA THR A 270 20.07 5.31 -9.25
C THR A 270 21.59 5.20 -9.27
N GLU A 271 22.15 4.07 -8.84
CA GLU A 271 23.60 3.84 -8.90
C GLU A 271 24.11 3.68 -10.35
N ILE A 272 23.34 3.01 -11.22
CA ILE A 272 23.65 2.94 -12.66
C ILE A 272 23.73 4.34 -13.27
N ASP A 273 22.72 5.18 -13.00
CA ASP A 273 22.68 6.57 -13.48
C ASP A 273 23.85 7.39 -12.94
N ARG A 274 24.22 7.20 -11.66
CA ARG A 274 25.37 7.87 -11.05
C ARG A 274 26.69 7.49 -11.72
N LEU A 275 26.90 6.20 -11.98
CA LEU A 275 28.08 5.68 -12.67
C LEU A 275 28.16 6.19 -14.12
N ALA A 276 27.03 6.21 -14.83
CA ALA A 276 26.95 6.75 -16.19
C ALA A 276 27.34 8.23 -16.25
N ARG A 277 26.86 9.06 -15.31
CA ARG A 277 27.24 10.48 -15.20
C ARG A 277 28.73 10.66 -14.91
N ALA A 278 29.27 9.92 -13.93
CA ALA A 278 30.69 9.99 -13.57
C ALA A 278 31.62 9.58 -14.73
N ARG A 279 31.16 8.68 -15.62
CA ARG A 279 31.89 8.28 -16.84
C ARG A 279 31.88 9.38 -17.90
N LEU A 280 30.75 10.05 -18.10
CA LEU A 280 30.64 11.18 -19.03
C LEU A 280 31.56 12.34 -18.62
N GLU A 281 31.62 12.64 -17.33
CA GLU A 281 32.49 13.68 -16.77
C GLU A 281 33.98 13.34 -16.93
N ARG A 282 34.37 12.08 -16.72
CA ARG A 282 35.76 11.60 -16.94
C ARG A 282 36.16 11.53 -18.41
N GLY A 283 35.20 11.31 -19.32
CA GLY A 283 35.45 11.32 -20.77
C GLY A 283 35.55 12.72 -21.38
N ALA A 284 35.10 13.75 -20.64
CA ALA A 284 35.13 15.15 -21.08
C ALA A 284 36.36 15.94 -20.56
N ALA A 285 37.15 15.37 -19.65
CA ALA A 285 38.36 15.94 -19.06
C ALA A 285 39.64 15.42 -19.75
#